data_AF-A0A0G2JE85-F1
#
_entry.id   AF-A0A0G2JE85-F1
#
_cell.length_a   1.000
_cell.length_b   1.000
_cell.length_c   1.000
_cell.angle_alpha   90.00
_cell.angle_beta   90.00
_cell.angle_gamma   90.00
#
_symmetry.space_group_name_H-M   'P 1'
#
loop_
_entity.id
_entity.type
_entity.pdbx_description
1 polymer ?
#
loop_
_entity_poly.entity_id
_entity_poly.type
_entity_poly.pdbx_seq_one_letter_code
_entity_poly.pdbx_strand_id
1 'polypeptide(L)'
;MRRLRPGYRESPSGQDTQLVDADDVFTKEEQIFLLHRAQAQCDKLLKEVLHTAANIMESDKGWTPASTSGKPRKEKAPGKFYPESKENKDVPTGSRRRGRPCLPEWDNIVCWPLGAPGEVVAVPCPDYIYDFNHKGHAYRRCDRNGSWEVVPGHNRTWANYSECLKFMTNETREREVFDRLGMIYTVGYSMSLASLTV
;
A
#
# COMPACT_ATOMS: atom_id res chain seq x y z
N MET A 1 22.39 -5.28 -13.97
CA MET A 1 22.02 -4.63 -12.69
C MET A 1 23.22 -3.82 -12.21
N ARG A 2 23.22 -2.51 -12.43
CA ARG A 2 24.19 -1.65 -11.72
C ARG A 2 23.83 -1.73 -10.24
N ARG A 3 24.80 -2.13 -9.40
CA ARG A 3 24.63 -2.01 -7.95
C ARG A 3 24.60 -0.52 -7.67
N LEU A 4 23.57 -0.04 -6.97
CA LEU A 4 23.65 1.21 -6.22
C LEU A 4 24.70 1.00 -5.11
N ARG A 5 25.98 1.11 -5.45
CA ARG A 5 27.01 1.47 -4.48
C ARG A 5 27.20 2.97 -4.65
N PRO A 6 27.00 3.77 -3.60
CA PRO A 6 27.63 5.08 -3.57
C PRO A 6 29.14 4.84 -3.64
N GLY A 7 29.75 5.19 -4.78
CA GLY A 7 31.20 5.17 -4.92
C GLY A 7 31.77 6.34 -4.14
N TYR A 8 32.07 6.15 -2.85
CA TYR A 8 32.84 7.13 -2.09
C TYR A 8 34.31 7.03 -2.54
N ARG A 9 34.80 8.07 -3.23
CA ARG A 9 36.23 8.26 -3.47
C ARG A 9 36.70 9.30 -2.46
N GLU A 10 37.46 8.86 -1.45
CA GLU A 10 38.09 9.75 -0.47
C GLU A 10 38.95 10.79 -1.20
N SER A 11 38.53 12.05 -1.18
CA SER A 11 39.38 13.20 -1.53
C SER A 11 40.07 13.71 -0.26
N PRO A 12 41.34 14.16 -0.34
CA PRO A 12 42.13 14.56 0.82
C PRO A 12 41.64 15.85 1.52
N SER A 13 40.46 16.37 1.15
CA SER A 13 39.88 17.62 1.64
C SER A 13 38.51 17.46 2.34
N GLY A 14 38.04 16.23 2.60
CA GLY A 14 36.91 16.00 3.51
C GLY A 14 35.55 16.57 3.05
N GLN A 15 35.33 16.72 1.75
CA GLN A 15 34.01 17.00 1.19
C GLN A 15 33.60 15.85 0.27
N ASP A 16 32.59 15.08 0.69
CA ASP A 16 31.90 14.13 -0.17
C ASP A 16 31.04 14.90 -1.17
N THR A 17 31.61 15.20 -2.33
CA THR A 17 30.84 15.64 -3.48
C THR A 17 30.24 14.43 -4.17
N GLN A 18 28.91 14.31 -4.15
CA GLN A 18 28.18 13.34 -4.96
C GLN A 18 28.40 13.68 -6.43
N LEU A 19 29.26 12.92 -7.11
CA LEU A 19 29.44 13.02 -8.55
C LEU A 19 28.20 12.38 -9.19
N VAL A 20 27.28 13.21 -9.68
CA VAL A 20 26.12 12.74 -10.43
C VAL A 20 26.57 12.56 -11.88
N ASP A 21 26.80 11.32 -12.29
CA ASP A 21 27.17 10.99 -13.66
C ASP A 21 25.92 11.07 -14.55
N ALA A 22 26.04 11.67 -15.75
CA ALA A 22 24.91 11.77 -16.68
C ALA A 22 24.44 10.37 -17.17
N ASP A 23 25.29 9.35 -17.01
CA ASP A 23 24.98 7.96 -17.31
C ASP A 23 24.16 7.25 -16.21
N ASP A 24 23.94 7.87 -15.05
CA ASP A 24 23.17 7.30 -13.93
C ASP A 24 21.68 7.71 -13.94
N VAL A 25 21.19 8.21 -15.09
CA VAL A 25 19.76 8.46 -15.29
C VAL A 25 19.02 7.12 -15.33
N PHE A 26 18.07 6.96 -14.40
CA PHE A 26 17.26 5.76 -14.28
C PHE A 26 16.31 5.63 -15.48
N THR A 27 16.41 4.57 -16.26
CA THR A 27 15.60 4.44 -17.48
C THR A 27 14.20 3.91 -17.19
N LYS A 28 13.27 4.13 -18.13
CA LYS A 28 11.90 3.60 -18.01
C LYS A 28 11.89 2.07 -17.92
N GLU A 29 12.79 1.41 -18.64
CA GLU A 29 12.92 -0.05 -18.69
C GLU A 29 13.42 -0.60 -17.36
N GLU A 30 14.37 0.08 -16.72
CA GLU A 30 14.83 -0.27 -15.37
C GLU A 30 13.71 -0.12 -14.34
N GLN A 31 12.90 0.94 -14.45
CA GLN A 31 11.71 1.14 -13.61
C GLN A 31 10.68 0.03 -13.79
N ILE A 32 10.36 -0.30 -15.04
CA ILE A 32 9.44 -1.39 -15.36
C ILE A 32 9.96 -2.72 -14.78
N PHE A 33 11.26 -2.99 -14.92
CA PHE A 33 11.87 -4.19 -14.34
C PHE A 33 11.73 -4.25 -12.82
N LEU A 34 11.98 -3.13 -12.11
CA LEU A 34 11.82 -3.06 -10.66
C LEU A 34 10.37 -3.26 -10.23
N LEU A 35 9.40 -2.65 -10.91
CA LEU A 35 7.98 -2.85 -10.63
C LEU A 35 7.56 -4.31 -10.80
N HIS A 36 7.97 -4.96 -11.90
CA HIS A 36 7.66 -6.38 -12.10
C HIS A 36 8.31 -7.27 -11.05
N ARG A 37 9.52 -6.94 -10.59
CA ARG A 37 10.16 -7.64 -9.48
C ARG A 37 9.37 -7.48 -8.18
N ALA A 38 8.92 -6.27 -7.86
CA ALA A 38 8.12 -6.00 -6.67
C ALA A 38 6.76 -6.73 -6.72
N GLN A 39 6.09 -6.70 -7.86
CA GLN A 39 4.86 -7.45 -8.10
C GLN A 39 5.07 -8.95 -7.87
N ALA A 40 6.11 -9.54 -8.45
CA ALA A 40 6.41 -10.96 -8.27
C ALA A 40 6.73 -11.33 -6.81
N GLN A 41 7.27 -10.40 -6.02
CA GLN A 41 7.45 -10.59 -4.58
C GLN A 41 6.11 -10.54 -3.84
N CYS A 42 5.24 -9.60 -4.18
CA CYS A 42 3.91 -9.49 -3.59
C CYS A 42 3.04 -10.73 -3.89
N ASP A 43 3.08 -11.24 -5.12
CA ASP A 43 2.33 -12.44 -5.52
C ASP A 43 2.74 -13.67 -4.72
N LYS A 44 4.01 -13.77 -4.32
CA LYS A 44 4.49 -14.85 -3.44
C LYS A 44 3.91 -14.72 -2.04
N LEU A 45 3.94 -13.51 -1.47
CA LEU A 45 3.35 -13.24 -0.16
C LEU A 45 1.85 -13.49 -0.14
N LEU A 46 1.14 -13.08 -1.19
CA LEU A 46 -0.29 -13.30 -1.33
C LEU A 46 -0.63 -14.79 -1.31
N LYS A 47 0.11 -15.60 -2.06
CA LYS A 47 -0.06 -17.07 -2.08
C LYS A 47 0.20 -17.70 -0.71
N GLU A 48 1.23 -17.24 0.00
CA GLU A 48 1.59 -17.72 1.33
C GLU A 48 0.49 -17.40 2.37
N VAL A 49 -0.04 -16.18 2.35
CA VAL A 49 -1.12 -15.75 3.25
C VAL A 49 -2.41 -16.50 2.94
N LEU A 50 -2.76 -16.69 1.66
CA LEU A 50 -3.95 -17.46 1.27
C LEU A 50 -3.84 -18.94 1.66
N HIS A 51 -2.67 -19.57 1.48
CA HIS A 51 -2.44 -20.95 1.89
C HIS A 51 -2.53 -21.10 3.42
N THR A 52 -1.93 -20.17 4.17
CA THR A 52 -2.02 -20.14 5.63
C THR A 52 -3.46 -19.97 6.11
N ALA A 53 -4.21 -19.06 5.48
CA ALA A 53 -5.63 -18.86 5.79
C ALA A 53 -6.47 -20.12 5.50
N ALA A 54 -6.22 -20.80 4.39
CA ALA A 54 -6.89 -22.07 4.08
C ALA A 54 -6.59 -23.16 5.12
N ASN A 55 -5.34 -23.31 5.55
CA ASN A 55 -4.95 -24.28 6.57
C ASN A 55 -5.57 -23.99 7.94
N ILE A 56 -5.75 -22.71 8.31
CA ILE A 56 -6.45 -22.34 9.54
C ILE A 56 -7.94 -22.72 9.46
N MET A 57 -8.59 -22.46 8.31
CA MET A 57 -9.99 -22.87 8.10
C MET A 57 -10.17 -24.40 8.04
N GLU A 58 -9.13 -25.16 7.70
CA GLU A 58 -9.12 -26.63 7.76
C GLU A 58 -9.00 -27.14 9.21
N SER A 59 -8.24 -26.45 10.06
CA SER A 59 -8.04 -26.80 11.47
C SER A 59 -9.31 -26.64 12.33
N ASP A 60 -10.17 -25.65 12.02
CA ASP A 60 -11.45 -25.45 12.72
C ASP A 60 -12.49 -26.55 12.44
N LYS A 61 -12.27 -27.45 11.48
CA LYS A 61 -13.12 -28.64 11.29
C LYS A 61 -12.76 -29.81 12.22
N GLY A 62 -11.70 -29.68 13.05
CA GLY A 62 -11.22 -30.72 13.96
C GLY A 62 -11.84 -30.72 15.37
N TRP A 63 -12.58 -29.68 15.77
CA TRP A 63 -13.14 -29.60 17.12
C TRP A 63 -14.56 -30.17 17.18
N THR A 64 -14.66 -31.48 17.41
CA THR A 64 -15.90 -32.08 17.93
C THR A 64 -15.94 -31.85 19.45
N PRO A 65 -17.01 -31.27 20.03
CA PRO A 65 -17.18 -31.33 21.47
C PRO A 65 -17.67 -32.74 21.83
N ALA A 66 -16.74 -33.65 22.06
CA ALA A 66 -17.01 -34.83 22.85
C ALA A 66 -17.06 -34.41 24.32
N SER A 67 -18.25 -34.43 24.93
CA SER A 67 -18.36 -34.51 26.38
C SER A 67 -19.47 -35.49 26.73
N THR A 68 -18.99 -36.54 27.37
CA THR A 68 -19.62 -37.76 27.79
C THR A 68 -20.65 -37.54 28.89
N SER A 69 -21.68 -38.38 28.83
CA SER A 69 -22.71 -38.59 29.84
C SER A 69 -22.13 -38.89 31.22
N GLY A 70 -22.55 -38.11 32.22
CA GLY A 70 -22.36 -38.39 33.64
C GLY A 70 -23.48 -37.75 34.46
N LYS A 71 -24.49 -38.54 34.85
CA LYS A 71 -25.51 -38.18 35.86
C LYS A 71 -24.85 -38.07 37.24
N PRO A 72 -25.38 -37.23 38.15
CA PRO A 72 -26.26 -37.77 39.19
C PRO A 72 -27.56 -36.96 39.39
N ARG A 73 -28.49 -37.59 40.10
CA ARG A 73 -29.92 -37.26 40.22
C ARG A 73 -30.23 -36.57 41.56
N LYS A 74 -31.27 -35.73 41.55
CA LYS A 74 -32.21 -35.30 42.62
C LYS A 74 -32.09 -33.84 43.09
N GLU A 75 -33.14 -33.08 43.42
CA GLU A 75 -34.61 -33.14 43.28
C GLU A 75 -35.17 -31.88 43.99
N LYS A 76 -35.99 -31.03 43.34
CA LYS A 76 -37.23 -30.35 43.84
C LYS A 76 -37.57 -29.06 43.08
N ALA A 77 -38.81 -29.00 42.60
CA ALA A 77 -39.59 -27.77 42.39
C ALA A 77 -40.69 -27.71 43.49
N PRO A 78 -41.26 -26.55 43.83
CA PRO A 78 -42.29 -25.85 43.02
C PRO A 78 -42.00 -24.33 42.95
N GLY A 79 -42.42 -23.52 41.98
CA GLY A 79 -43.66 -23.45 41.24
C GLY A 79 -44.44 -22.21 41.70
N LYS A 80 -44.42 -21.10 40.92
CA LYS A 80 -45.56 -20.21 40.58
C LYS A 80 -45.14 -18.90 39.87
N PHE A 81 -45.50 -18.84 38.58
CA PHE A 81 -46.16 -17.77 37.82
C PHE A 81 -46.03 -16.29 38.32
N TYR A 82 -45.46 -15.42 37.48
CA TYR A 82 -45.66 -13.96 37.50
C TYR A 82 -46.14 -13.50 36.10
N PRO A 83 -47.05 -12.52 35.99
CA PRO A 83 -47.30 -11.81 34.75
C PRO A 83 -46.38 -10.58 34.58
N GLU A 84 -46.28 -10.19 33.31
CA GLU A 84 -45.32 -9.32 32.63
C GLU A 84 -45.46 -7.80 32.84
N SER A 85 -44.37 -7.09 32.48
CA SER A 85 -44.21 -5.69 31.98
C SER A 85 -43.84 -4.59 33.00
N LYS A 86 -42.88 -3.67 32.77
CA LYS A 86 -41.94 -3.33 31.67
C LYS A 86 -40.79 -2.47 32.26
N GLU A 87 -39.54 -2.87 32.04
CA GLU A 87 -38.53 -2.23 31.16
C GLU A 87 -37.94 -0.88 31.61
N ASN A 88 -36.68 -0.92 32.08
CA ASN A 88 -35.62 -0.01 31.63
C ASN A 88 -34.35 -0.84 31.41
N LYS A 89 -33.85 -0.83 30.17
CA LYS A 89 -32.87 -1.78 29.61
C LYS A 89 -31.43 -1.44 30.03
N ASP A 90 -30.87 -2.28 30.88
CA ASP A 90 -29.44 -2.60 30.85
C ASP A 90 -29.20 -3.71 29.83
N VAL A 91 -28.19 -3.58 28.96
CA VAL A 91 -27.54 -4.73 28.32
C VAL A 91 -26.02 -4.52 28.29
N PRO A 92 -25.27 -5.18 29.19
CA PRO A 92 -23.84 -5.39 29.02
C PRO A 92 -23.62 -6.79 28.47
N THR A 93 -23.71 -6.99 27.15
CA THR A 93 -23.16 -8.19 26.48
C THR A 93 -23.14 -8.05 24.96
N GLY A 94 -21.95 -8.04 24.37
CA GLY A 94 -21.77 -8.14 22.93
C GLY A 94 -20.32 -8.52 22.64
N SER A 95 -20.12 -9.75 22.17
CA SER A 95 -18.84 -10.25 21.67
C SER A 95 -18.15 -9.20 20.78
N ARG A 96 -16.84 -9.01 20.96
CA ARG A 96 -15.99 -8.31 19.99
C ARG A 96 -16.19 -9.03 18.66
N ARG A 97 -17.04 -8.48 17.77
CA ARG A 97 -17.12 -8.92 16.38
C ARG A 97 -15.75 -8.62 15.79
N ARG A 98 -14.84 -9.60 15.84
CA ARG A 98 -13.60 -9.52 15.07
C ARG A 98 -14.06 -9.53 13.62
N GLY A 99 -14.10 -8.35 12.99
CA GLY A 99 -14.30 -8.26 11.55
C GLY A 99 -13.23 -9.10 10.85
N ARG A 100 -13.53 -9.58 9.64
CA ARG A 100 -12.51 -10.25 8.83
C ARG A 100 -11.43 -9.23 8.44
N PRO A 101 -10.14 -9.56 8.53
CA PRO A 101 -9.10 -8.64 8.08
C PRO A 101 -9.20 -8.43 6.57
N CYS A 102 -8.74 -7.27 6.09
CA CYS A 102 -8.56 -7.04 4.66
C CYS A 102 -7.39 -7.87 4.16
N LEU A 103 -7.62 -8.59 3.06
CA LEU A 103 -6.58 -9.41 2.45
C LEU A 103 -5.50 -8.54 1.81
N PRO A 104 -4.24 -9.00 1.81
CA PRO A 104 -3.18 -8.31 1.12
C PRO A 104 -3.47 -8.27 -0.38
N GLU A 105 -3.07 -7.20 -1.05
CA GLU A 105 -3.24 -7.05 -2.50
C GLU A 105 -2.16 -6.17 -3.10
N TRP A 106 -1.95 -6.34 -4.40
CA TRP A 106 -1.08 -5.50 -5.20
C TRP A 106 -1.92 -4.49 -5.98
N ASP A 107 -1.64 -3.20 -5.83
CA ASP A 107 -2.37 -2.12 -6.50
C ASP A 107 -1.61 -1.51 -7.70
N ASN A 108 -0.64 -2.25 -8.24
CA ASN A 108 0.33 -1.82 -9.26
C ASN A 108 1.48 -0.96 -8.76
N ILE A 109 1.49 -0.56 -7.49
CA ILE A 109 2.55 0.28 -6.93
C ILE A 109 3.08 -0.31 -5.65
N VAL A 110 2.22 -0.69 -4.70
CA VAL A 110 2.57 -1.14 -3.35
C VAL A 110 1.88 -2.47 -3.04
N CYS A 111 2.59 -3.33 -2.31
CA CYS A 111 2.01 -4.55 -1.75
C CYS A 111 1.37 -4.22 -0.40
N TRP A 112 0.05 -4.16 -0.34
CA TRP A 112 -0.67 -3.86 0.89
C TRP A 112 -0.66 -5.07 1.82
N PRO A 113 -0.30 -4.90 3.12
CA PRO A 113 -0.33 -5.99 4.08
C PRO A 113 -1.77 -6.26 4.57
N LEU A 114 -1.94 -7.28 5.43
CA LEU A 114 -3.21 -7.57 6.10
C LEU A 114 -3.68 -6.34 6.89
N GLY A 115 -4.89 -5.87 6.58
CA GLY A 115 -5.49 -4.72 7.25
C GLY A 115 -6.43 -5.14 8.38
N ALA A 116 -6.31 -4.51 9.55
CA ALA A 116 -7.26 -4.71 10.63
C ALA A 116 -8.60 -4.01 10.31
N PRO A 117 -9.76 -4.64 10.58
CA PRO A 117 -11.06 -4.08 10.21
C PRO A 117 -11.34 -2.77 10.93
N GLY A 118 -11.60 -1.70 10.17
CA GLY A 118 -11.87 -0.36 10.69
C GLY A 118 -10.62 0.49 10.96
N GLU A 119 -9.42 -0.01 10.63
CA GLU A 119 -8.16 0.72 10.81
C GLU A 119 -7.59 1.24 9.47
N VAL A 120 -6.71 2.23 9.58
CA VAL A 120 -5.93 2.75 8.45
C VAL A 120 -4.56 2.08 8.48
N VAL A 121 -4.22 1.43 7.38
CA VAL A 121 -2.93 0.81 7.13
C VAL A 121 -2.00 1.86 6.51
N ALA A 122 -0.83 2.04 7.11
CA ALA A 122 0.23 2.90 6.59
C ALA A 122 1.41 2.03 6.14
N VAL A 123 1.89 2.26 4.92
CA VAL A 123 3.04 1.56 4.34
C VAL A 123 4.06 2.61 3.89
N PRO A 124 5.36 2.46 4.15
CA PRO A 124 6.36 3.40 3.66
C PRO A 124 6.34 3.49 2.13
N CYS A 125 6.63 4.68 1.59
CA CYS A 125 6.74 4.85 0.15
C CYS A 125 7.88 3.96 -0.41
N PRO A 126 7.66 3.23 -1.51
CA PRO A 126 8.63 2.27 -2.03
C PRO A 126 9.93 2.90 -2.54
N ASP A 127 11.05 2.23 -2.28
CA ASP A 127 12.38 2.65 -2.75
C ASP A 127 12.65 2.37 -4.24
N TYR A 128 11.83 1.52 -4.87
CA TYR A 128 11.93 1.20 -6.29
C TYR A 128 11.26 2.22 -7.21
N ILE A 129 10.73 3.32 -6.66
CA ILE A 129 10.20 4.44 -7.44
C ILE A 129 11.07 5.65 -7.14
N TYR A 130 11.90 6.04 -8.10
CA TYR A 130 12.92 7.07 -7.91
C TYR A 130 12.33 8.43 -7.50
N ASP A 131 11.22 8.83 -8.11
CA ASP A 131 10.64 10.16 -7.90
C ASP A 131 9.80 10.29 -6.61
N PHE A 132 9.74 9.22 -5.80
CA PHE A 132 8.97 9.23 -4.57
C PHE A 132 9.76 9.76 -3.38
N ASN A 133 9.05 10.41 -2.47
CA ASN A 133 9.58 10.73 -1.17
C ASN A 133 9.61 9.47 -0.28
N HIS A 134 10.75 8.77 -0.25
CA HIS A 134 10.95 7.55 0.56
C HIS A 134 10.76 7.72 2.07
N LYS A 135 10.70 8.96 2.59
CA LYS A 135 10.41 9.23 4.01
C LYS A 135 8.91 9.29 4.32
N GLY A 136 8.07 9.34 3.30
CA GLY A 136 6.61 9.41 3.45
C GLY A 136 5.97 8.04 3.59
N HIS A 137 4.65 8.05 3.81
CA HIS A 137 3.83 6.84 3.85
C HIS A 137 2.65 6.94 2.89
N ALA A 138 2.29 5.80 2.30
CA ALA A 138 1.03 5.59 1.62
C ALA A 138 -0.02 5.07 2.62
N TYR A 139 -1.26 5.56 2.51
CA TYR A 139 -2.34 5.19 3.43
C TYR A 139 -3.50 4.53 2.71
N ARG A 140 -4.08 3.53 3.39
CA ARG A 140 -5.27 2.83 2.91
C ARG A 140 -6.14 2.39 4.07
N ARG A 141 -7.47 2.44 3.91
CA ARG A 141 -8.41 2.05 4.96
C ARG A 141 -9.01 0.68 4.70
N CYS A 142 -9.02 -0.14 5.74
CA CYS A 142 -9.75 -1.40 5.75
C CYS A 142 -11.13 -1.20 6.37
N ASP A 143 -12.19 -1.53 5.64
CA ASP A 143 -13.55 -1.47 6.17
C ASP A 143 -13.82 -2.60 7.16
N ARG A 144 -14.83 -2.40 8.01
CA ARG A 144 -15.27 -3.41 8.99
C ARG A 144 -15.77 -4.71 8.34
N ASN A 145 -16.11 -4.67 7.06
CA ASN A 145 -16.53 -5.83 6.27
C ASN A 145 -15.35 -6.71 5.81
N GLY A 146 -14.10 -6.27 6.02
CA GLY A 146 -12.89 -6.97 5.54
C GLY A 146 -12.60 -6.75 4.06
N SER A 147 -13.03 -5.61 3.52
CA SER A 147 -12.71 -5.14 2.18
C SER A 147 -12.04 -3.78 2.26
N TRP A 148 -11.22 -3.44 1.26
CA TRP A 148 -10.59 -2.13 1.18
C TRP A 148 -11.62 -1.05 0.85
N GLU A 149 -11.48 0.12 1.47
CA GLU A 149 -12.35 1.27 1.20
C GLU A 149 -12.31 1.60 -0.31
N VAL A 150 -13.49 1.87 -0.88
CA VAL A 150 -13.66 2.25 -2.29
C VAL A 150 -13.98 3.73 -2.39
N VAL A 151 -13.53 4.37 -3.47
CA VAL A 151 -13.80 5.79 -3.73
C VAL A 151 -15.30 5.98 -3.99
N PRO A 152 -15.99 6.91 -3.30
CA PRO A 152 -17.40 7.17 -3.54
C PRO A 152 -17.66 7.53 -5.02
N GLY A 153 -18.54 6.79 -5.67
CA GLY A 153 -18.90 6.99 -7.08
C GLY A 153 -17.96 6.34 -8.10
N HIS A 154 -16.89 5.67 -7.68
CA HIS A 154 -15.98 4.92 -8.56
C HIS A 154 -15.71 3.51 -7.99
N ASN A 155 -15.73 2.48 -8.84
CA ASN A 155 -15.38 1.10 -8.45
C ASN A 155 -13.86 0.89 -8.35
N ARG A 156 -13.15 1.85 -7.73
CA ARG A 156 -11.71 1.79 -7.48
C ARG A 156 -11.47 1.87 -5.99
N THR A 157 -10.46 1.14 -5.55
CA THR A 157 -10.03 1.19 -4.15
C THR A 157 -9.39 2.53 -3.86
N TRP A 158 -9.71 3.09 -2.70
CA TRP A 158 -9.15 4.34 -2.23
C TRP A 158 -7.75 4.08 -1.67
N ALA A 159 -6.79 4.93 -2.04
CA ALA A 159 -5.45 4.98 -1.47
C ALA A 159 -4.92 6.42 -1.52
N ASN A 160 -4.17 6.82 -0.50
CA ASN A 160 -3.59 8.16 -0.40
C ASN A 160 -2.07 8.11 -0.53
N TYR A 161 -1.55 8.71 -1.62
CA TYR A 161 -0.13 8.83 -1.95
C TYR A 161 0.42 10.26 -1.82
N SER A 162 -0.32 11.16 -1.16
CA SER A 162 0.05 12.57 -1.05
C SER A 162 1.45 12.80 -0.46
N GLU A 163 1.87 12.00 0.53
CA GLU A 163 3.21 12.12 1.10
C GLU A 163 4.32 11.64 0.15
N CYS A 164 4.03 10.64 -0.69
CA CYS A 164 4.98 10.09 -1.66
C CYS A 164 5.22 11.05 -2.83
N LEU A 165 4.19 11.79 -3.27
CA LEU A 165 4.22 12.64 -4.47
C LEU A 165 4.76 14.06 -4.25
N LYS A 166 5.33 14.36 -3.07
CA LYS A 166 5.69 15.73 -2.65
C LYS A 166 6.67 16.46 -3.57
N PHE A 167 7.56 15.75 -4.27
CA PHE A 167 8.62 16.34 -5.09
C PHE A 167 8.31 16.43 -6.59
N MET A 168 7.21 15.80 -7.04
CA MET A 168 6.87 15.66 -8.47
C MET A 168 6.29 16.93 -9.13
N THR A 169 6.12 18.03 -8.39
CA THR A 169 5.48 19.25 -8.91
C THR A 169 6.41 20.15 -9.72
N ASN A 170 7.73 19.95 -9.66
CA ASN A 170 8.72 20.86 -10.24
C ASN A 170 8.92 20.76 -11.76
N GLU A 171 8.46 19.67 -12.38
CA GLU A 171 8.61 19.38 -13.82
C GLU A 171 8.07 20.47 -14.76
N THR A 172 7.04 21.19 -14.31
CA THR A 172 6.36 22.19 -15.14
C THR A 172 7.23 23.41 -15.44
N ARG A 173 8.10 23.81 -14.50
CA ARG A 173 8.97 24.97 -14.64
C ARG A 173 10.13 24.71 -15.60
N GLU A 174 10.70 23.51 -15.58
CA GLU A 174 11.82 23.16 -16.44
C GLU A 174 11.38 23.07 -17.91
N ARG A 175 10.22 22.45 -18.17
CA ARG A 175 9.64 22.37 -19.52
C ARG A 175 9.44 23.75 -20.15
N GLU A 176 8.91 24.72 -19.40
CA GLU A 176 8.70 26.07 -19.95
C GLU A 176 10.02 26.73 -20.38
N VAL A 177 11.10 26.52 -19.63
CA VAL A 177 12.42 27.03 -19.98
C VAL A 177 12.94 26.35 -21.24
N PHE A 178 12.83 25.02 -21.33
CA PHE A 178 13.26 24.26 -22.51
C PHE A 178 12.46 24.63 -23.76
N ASP A 179 11.15 24.84 -23.65
CA ASP A 179 10.30 25.25 -24.77
C ASP A 179 10.66 26.66 -25.28
N ARG A 180 10.95 27.60 -24.37
CA ARG A 180 11.39 28.95 -24.73
C ARG A 180 12.74 28.94 -25.45
N LEU A 181 13.73 28.22 -24.91
CA LEU A 181 15.02 28.01 -25.58
C LEU A 181 14.83 27.32 -26.93
N GLY A 182 13.88 26.37 -26.97
CA GLY A 182 13.41 25.64 -28.12
C GLY A 182 13.06 26.52 -29.31
N MET A 183 12.16 27.47 -29.05
CA MET A 183 11.73 28.44 -30.06
C MET A 183 12.87 29.37 -30.51
N ILE A 184 13.65 29.90 -29.56
CA ILE A 184 14.75 30.84 -29.88
C ILE A 184 15.79 30.18 -30.78
N TYR A 185 16.22 28.95 -30.47
CA TYR A 185 17.19 28.25 -31.31
C TYR A 185 16.61 28.00 -32.71
N THR A 186 15.36 27.53 -32.78
CA THR A 186 14.76 27.12 -34.06
C THR A 186 14.61 28.33 -35.00
N VAL A 187 14.13 29.45 -34.46
CA VAL A 187 14.01 30.70 -35.21
C VAL A 187 15.40 31.25 -35.58
N GLY A 188 16.34 31.29 -34.64
CA GLY A 188 17.69 31.79 -34.90
C GLY A 188 18.44 30.98 -35.98
N TYR A 189 18.38 29.65 -35.91
CA TYR A 189 19.04 28.78 -36.88
C TYR A 189 18.36 28.80 -38.24
N SER A 190 17.03 28.89 -38.31
CA SER A 190 16.33 29.01 -39.60
C SER A 190 16.64 30.32 -40.32
N MET A 191 16.66 31.45 -39.61
CA MET A 191 17.05 32.75 -40.16
C MET A 191 18.51 32.77 -40.63
N SER A 192 19.41 32.21 -39.83
CA SER A 192 20.84 32.11 -40.17
C SER A 192 21.06 31.23 -41.40
N LEU A 193 20.37 30.08 -41.45
CA LEU A 193 20.44 29.16 -42.59
C LEU A 193 19.95 29.83 -43.87
N ALA A 194 18.79 30.49 -43.85
CA ALA A 194 18.26 31.21 -45.01
C ALA A 194 19.22 32.28 -45.54
N SER A 195 19.87 33.01 -44.63
CA SER A 195 20.84 34.06 -44.97
C SER A 195 22.14 33.51 -45.55
N LEU A 196 22.54 32.29 -45.16
CA LEU A 196 23.76 31.63 -45.63
C LEU A 196 23.55 30.85 -46.94
N THR A 197 22.31 30.49 -47.28
CA THR A 197 21.99 29.73 -48.50
C THR A 197 21.73 30.60 -49.73
N VAL A 198 21.45 31.89 -49.53
CA VAL A 198 21.25 32.89 -50.59
C VAL A 198 22.58 33.54 -50.93
#